data_AF-G5A435-F1
#
_entry.id   AF-G5A435-F1
#
_cell.length_a   1.000
_cell.length_b   1.000
_cell.length_c   1.000
_cell.angle_alpha   90.00
_cell.angle_beta   90.00
_cell.angle_gamma   90.00
#
_symmetry.space_group_name_H-M   'P 1'
#
loop_
_entity.id
_entity.type
_entity.pdbx_description
1 polymer ?
#
loop_
_entity_poly.entity_id
_entity_poly.type
_entity_poly.pdbx_seq_one_letter_code
_entity_poly.pdbx_strand_id
1 'polypeptide(L)'
;MIENRSSLDAFFEYVAQTGEFSDSTAEQPTAEHWLTIRCLVVLLRPFAEATDGLGGQKSLKNDKAFDPVIRSVGDEEYKYRVETWMQTIRRTYVKLFSEKLKDKLPDELLWISALDPRSAEFKYLSRDEASLARTKLKMAVFQMAKEMSEAKEFQSRHGQISNRSTPQSSAKKDNLAWLMDVFSGGTEECKTEELSADDEKLQEKCESELTLYLSDAHGTPVTTSPLEW
;
A
#
# COMPACT_ATOMS: atom_id res chain seq x y z
N MET A 1 1.22 -7.64 25.47
CA MET A 1 0.83 -8.88 24.72
C MET A 1 1.05 -10.21 25.47
N ILE A 2 1.85 -10.27 26.54
CA ILE A 2 1.80 -11.37 27.53
C ILE A 2 0.47 -11.33 28.31
N GLU A 3 -0.22 -10.18 28.31
CA GLU A 3 -1.49 -9.95 29.01
C GLU A 3 -2.65 -10.84 28.55
N ASN A 4 -2.62 -11.35 27.31
CA ASN A 4 -3.76 -12.13 26.81
C ASN A 4 -3.80 -13.53 27.43
N ARG A 5 -2.65 -14.08 27.84
CA ARG A 5 -2.59 -15.42 28.46
C ARG A 5 -3.20 -15.42 29.85
N SER A 6 -2.81 -14.47 30.71
CA SER A 6 -3.37 -14.32 32.05
C SER A 6 -4.88 -14.06 32.03
N SER A 7 -5.36 -13.25 31.07
CA SER A 7 -6.79 -12.95 30.95
C SER A 7 -7.59 -14.14 30.42
N LEU A 8 -7.04 -14.92 29.48
CA LEU A 8 -7.67 -16.14 28.98
C LEU A 8 -7.68 -17.24 30.04
N ASP A 9 -6.59 -17.42 30.78
CA ASP A 9 -6.51 -18.38 31.88
C ASP A 9 -7.55 -18.04 32.97
N ALA A 10 -7.65 -16.76 33.36
CA ALA A 10 -8.66 -16.29 34.31
C ALA A 10 -10.10 -16.45 33.79
N PHE A 11 -10.33 -16.23 32.49
CA PHE A 11 -11.64 -16.45 31.86
C PHE A 11 -12.04 -17.93 31.91
N PHE A 12 -11.15 -18.84 31.51
CA PHE A 12 -11.47 -20.27 31.55
C PHE A 12 -11.60 -20.80 32.99
N GLU A 13 -10.85 -20.26 33.95
CA GLU A 13 -11.03 -20.58 35.37
C GLU A 13 -12.39 -20.10 35.89
N TYR A 14 -12.82 -18.89 35.52
CA TYR A 14 -14.15 -18.37 35.84
C TYR A 14 -15.26 -19.23 35.22
N VAL A 15 -15.14 -19.60 33.95
CA VAL A 15 -16.08 -20.49 33.24
C VAL A 15 -16.17 -21.86 33.90
N ALA A 16 -15.03 -22.43 34.31
CA ALA A 16 -14.99 -23.71 35.02
C ALA A 16 -15.65 -23.65 36.41
N GLN A 17 -15.56 -22.51 37.11
CA GLN A 17 -16.18 -22.32 38.43
C GLN A 17 -17.68 -22.03 38.37
N THR A 18 -18.12 -21.29 37.34
CA THR A 18 -19.52 -20.81 37.23
C THR A 18 -20.42 -21.74 36.43
N GLY A 19 -19.86 -22.57 35.54
CA GLY A 19 -20.63 -23.34 34.56
C GLY A 19 -21.31 -22.46 33.51
N GLU A 20 -21.04 -21.16 33.51
CA GLU A 20 -21.45 -20.23 32.45
C GLU A 20 -20.77 -20.71 31.16
N PHE A 21 -21.52 -20.90 30.07
CA PHE A 21 -21.05 -21.54 28.81
C PHE A 21 -20.86 -23.07 28.86
N SER A 22 -21.60 -23.82 29.68
CA SER A 22 -21.60 -25.30 29.68
C SER A 22 -21.91 -25.95 28.32
N ASP A 23 -22.60 -25.24 27.42
CA ASP A 23 -22.90 -25.71 26.06
C ASP A 23 -21.74 -25.44 25.07
N SER A 24 -20.66 -24.80 25.52
CA SER A 24 -19.51 -24.47 24.70
C SER A 24 -18.57 -25.66 24.56
N THR A 25 -18.17 -25.95 23.32
CA THR A 25 -17.11 -26.91 23.01
C THR A 25 -15.70 -26.29 23.08
N ALA A 26 -15.57 -25.05 23.55
CA ALA A 26 -14.30 -24.34 23.59
C ALA A 26 -13.39 -24.89 24.68
N GLU A 27 -12.38 -25.64 24.28
CA GLU A 27 -11.32 -26.13 25.16
C GLU A 27 -10.24 -25.06 25.39
N GLN A 28 -9.57 -25.12 26.54
CA GLN A 28 -8.39 -24.30 26.81
C GLN A 28 -7.31 -24.55 25.74
N PRO A 29 -6.64 -23.49 25.23
CA PRO A 29 -5.54 -23.69 24.30
C PRO A 29 -4.42 -24.50 24.94
N THR A 30 -3.99 -25.57 24.26
CA THR A 30 -2.84 -26.38 24.67
C THR A 30 -1.53 -25.57 24.58
N ALA A 31 -0.45 -26.07 25.18
CA ALA A 31 0.86 -25.44 25.06
C ALA A 31 1.32 -25.29 23.60
N GLU A 32 0.98 -26.24 22.74
CA GLU A 32 1.20 -26.18 21.30
C GLU A 32 0.38 -25.07 20.62
N HIS A 33 -0.90 -24.91 20.99
CA HIS A 33 -1.74 -23.82 20.48
C HIS A 33 -1.17 -22.46 20.89
N TRP A 34 -0.72 -22.31 22.13
CA TRP A 34 -0.09 -21.08 22.60
C TRP A 34 1.20 -20.75 21.85
N LEU A 35 2.05 -21.73 21.58
CA LEU A 35 3.25 -21.54 20.77
C LEU A 35 2.88 -21.08 19.35
N THR A 36 1.88 -21.73 18.75
CA THR A 36 1.38 -21.38 17.41
C THR A 36 0.85 -19.94 17.36
N ILE A 37 0.02 -19.54 18.32
CA ILE A 37 -0.52 -18.18 18.43
C ILE A 37 0.62 -17.16 18.54
N ARG A 38 1.64 -17.42 19.37
CA ARG A 38 2.80 -16.53 19.52
C ARG A 38 3.60 -16.40 18.22
N CYS A 39 3.78 -17.49 17.47
CA CYS A 39 4.42 -17.45 16.16
C CYS A 39 3.58 -16.66 15.14
N LEU A 40 2.26 -16.82 15.13
CA LEU A 40 1.35 -16.05 14.26
C LEU A 40 1.42 -14.55 14.56
N VAL A 41 1.45 -14.16 15.83
CA VAL A 41 1.66 -12.76 16.23
C VAL A 41 2.96 -12.21 15.67
N VAL A 42 4.06 -12.97 15.74
CA VAL A 42 5.34 -12.55 15.17
C VAL A 42 5.25 -12.40 13.64
N LEU A 43 4.54 -13.30 12.97
CA LEU A 43 4.31 -13.22 11.53
C LEU A 43 3.49 -11.98 11.13
N LEU A 44 2.51 -11.59 11.96
CA LEU A 44 1.57 -10.51 11.67
C LEU A 44 2.06 -9.12 12.11
N ARG A 45 2.99 -9.04 13.06
CA ARG A 45 3.55 -7.78 13.56
C ARG A 45 4.03 -6.82 12.46
N PRO A 46 4.73 -7.26 11.40
CA PRO A 46 5.18 -6.36 10.34
C PRO A 46 4.05 -5.63 9.63
N PHE A 47 2.84 -6.22 9.58
CA PHE A 47 1.67 -5.57 9.01
C PHE A 47 1.14 -4.48 9.93
N ALA A 48 1.06 -4.74 11.23
CA ALA A 48 0.66 -3.72 12.20
C ALA A 48 1.62 -2.52 12.16
N GLU A 49 2.93 -2.78 12.11
CA GLU A 49 3.95 -1.74 11.99
C GLU A 49 3.84 -0.97 10.66
N ALA A 50 3.59 -1.66 9.55
CA ALA A 50 3.39 -1.02 8.25
C ALA A 50 2.09 -0.21 8.18
N THR A 51 1.01 -0.65 8.84
CA THR A 51 -0.27 0.08 8.87
C THR A 51 -0.22 1.31 9.78
N ASP A 52 0.57 1.27 10.85
CA ASP A 52 0.69 2.38 11.80
C ASP A 52 1.60 3.51 11.27
N GLY A 53 2.48 3.24 10.30
CA GLY A 53 3.47 4.22 9.82
C GLY A 53 3.66 4.35 8.31
N LEU A 54 2.97 3.56 7.46
CA LEU A 54 3.32 3.38 6.03
C LEU A 54 4.81 3.07 5.81
N GLY A 55 5.52 2.66 6.87
CA GLY A 55 6.95 2.37 6.87
C GLY A 55 7.16 0.93 6.45
N GLY A 56 7.65 0.71 5.23
CA GLY A 56 7.94 -0.61 4.69
C GLY A 56 9.05 -1.32 5.46
N GLN A 57 8.70 -2.12 6.47
CA GLN A 57 9.69 -2.92 7.20
C GLN A 57 9.92 -4.30 6.55
N LYS A 58 11.19 -4.68 6.40
CA LYS A 58 11.67 -5.86 5.63
C LYS A 58 11.60 -7.21 6.39
N SER A 59 10.85 -7.29 7.49
CA SER A 59 10.99 -8.39 8.46
C SER A 59 10.37 -9.74 8.03
N LEU A 60 9.49 -9.76 7.02
CA LEU A 60 8.80 -10.99 6.60
C LEU A 60 9.70 -12.04 5.90
N LYS A 61 10.86 -11.62 5.36
CA LYS A 61 11.81 -12.53 4.70
C LYS A 61 12.78 -13.21 5.67
N ASN A 62 12.77 -12.84 6.95
CA ASN A 62 13.68 -13.41 7.93
C ASN A 62 13.31 -14.88 8.21
N ASP A 63 14.21 -15.78 7.86
CA ASP A 63 14.05 -17.22 8.06
C ASP A 63 14.06 -17.62 9.54
N LYS A 64 14.68 -16.79 10.38
CA LYS A 64 14.82 -16.93 11.83
C LYS A 64 13.82 -16.11 12.63
N ALA A 65 12.73 -15.66 12.01
CA ALA A 65 11.73 -14.83 12.66
C ALA A 65 11.13 -15.50 13.92
N PHE A 66 11.01 -16.83 13.91
CA PHE A 66 10.37 -17.59 14.99
C PHE A 66 11.36 -18.04 16.08
N ASP A 67 12.68 -18.02 15.85
CA ASP A 67 13.70 -18.52 16.78
C ASP A 67 13.54 -18.00 18.23
N PRO A 68 13.23 -16.71 18.48
CA PRO A 68 13.06 -16.21 19.85
C PRO A 68 11.85 -16.85 20.55
N VAL A 69 10.77 -17.10 19.81
CA VAL A 69 9.55 -17.72 20.34
C VAL A 69 9.78 -19.21 20.56
N ILE A 70 10.37 -19.90 19.57
CA ILE A 70 10.68 -21.33 19.62
C ILE A 70 11.64 -21.66 20.77
N ARG A 71 12.67 -20.83 21.01
CA ARG A 71 13.62 -21.02 22.12
C ARG A 71 12.96 -20.88 23.50
N SER A 72 11.88 -20.10 23.62
CA SER A 72 11.22 -19.82 24.90
C SER A 72 10.41 -20.98 25.49
N VAL A 73 10.20 -22.06 24.74
CA VAL A 73 9.33 -23.19 25.11
C VAL A 73 10.09 -24.40 25.66
N GLY A 74 11.43 -24.37 25.69
CA GLY A 74 12.24 -25.51 26.17
C GLY A 74 12.41 -26.60 25.11
N ASP A 75 12.60 -27.86 25.55
CA ASP A 75 12.79 -29.03 24.69
C ASP A 75 11.51 -29.88 24.66
N GLU A 76 10.53 -29.40 23.90
CA GLU A 76 9.20 -29.97 23.79
C GLU A 76 9.01 -30.64 22.42
N GLU A 77 8.33 -31.79 22.35
CA GLU A 77 8.19 -32.55 21.10
C GLU A 77 7.40 -31.78 20.02
N TYR A 78 6.42 -30.96 20.43
CA TYR A 78 5.60 -30.17 19.50
C TYR A 78 6.36 -28.97 18.90
N LYS A 79 7.52 -28.61 19.45
CA LYS A 79 8.33 -27.45 19.02
C LYS A 79 8.72 -27.54 17.55
N TYR A 80 9.30 -28.67 17.14
CA TYR A 80 9.75 -28.89 15.77
C TYR A 80 8.59 -28.89 14.77
N ARG A 81 7.46 -29.47 15.18
CA ARG A 81 6.22 -29.49 14.38
C ARG A 81 5.68 -28.09 14.14
N VAL A 82 5.54 -27.29 15.20
CA VAL A 82 5.05 -25.90 15.09
C VAL A 82 6.01 -25.03 14.29
N GLU A 83 7.32 -25.17 14.51
CA GLU A 83 8.32 -24.43 13.74
C GLU A 83 8.21 -24.74 12.24
N THR A 84 8.21 -26.02 11.86
CA THR A 84 8.11 -26.45 10.46
C THR A 84 6.83 -25.95 9.80
N TRP A 85 5.72 -25.99 10.53
CA TRP A 85 4.44 -25.52 10.03
C TRP A 85 4.41 -24.00 9.83
N MET A 86 4.88 -23.24 10.82
CA MET A 86 4.94 -21.77 10.76
C MET A 86 5.91 -21.27 9.68
N GLN A 87 7.03 -21.97 9.48
CA GLN A 87 7.97 -21.72 8.38
C GLN A 87 7.31 -21.93 7.01
N THR A 88 6.44 -22.94 6.89
CA THR A 88 5.66 -23.18 5.67
C THR A 88 4.62 -22.09 5.45
N ILE A 89 3.88 -21.70 6.48
CA ILE A 89 2.93 -20.59 6.43
C ILE A 89 3.64 -19.30 6.01
N ARG A 90 4.80 -18.97 6.60
CA ARG A 90 5.58 -17.79 6.23
C ARG A 90 5.97 -17.81 4.75
N ARG A 91 6.47 -18.95 4.24
CA ARG A 91 6.84 -19.09 2.82
C ARG A 91 5.64 -18.86 1.91
N THR A 92 4.50 -19.45 2.23
CA THR A 92 3.24 -19.23 1.50
C THR A 92 2.83 -17.77 1.53
N TYR A 93 2.94 -17.11 2.68
CA TYR A 93 2.59 -15.70 2.83
C TYR A 93 3.49 -14.80 1.98
N VAL A 94 4.81 -15.00 2.04
CA VAL A 94 5.78 -14.26 1.22
C VAL A 94 5.52 -14.47 -0.27
N LYS A 95 5.18 -15.69 -0.68
CA LYS A 95 4.83 -16.03 -2.06
C LYS A 95 3.57 -15.27 -2.49
N LEU A 96 2.48 -15.37 -1.74
CA LEU A 96 1.23 -14.67 -2.03
C LEU A 96 1.40 -13.16 -2.07
N PHE A 97 2.18 -12.60 -1.15
CA PHE A 97 2.50 -11.18 -1.13
C PHE A 97 3.25 -10.78 -2.41
N SER A 98 4.27 -11.54 -2.81
CA SER A 98 5.04 -11.24 -4.03
C SER A 98 4.16 -11.34 -5.27
N GLU A 99 3.39 -12.41 -5.42
CA GLU A 99 2.52 -12.62 -6.57
C GLU A 99 1.40 -11.58 -6.70
N LYS A 100 0.85 -11.10 -5.57
CA LYS A 100 -0.25 -10.13 -5.59
C LYS A 100 0.21 -8.68 -5.61
N LEU A 101 1.27 -8.34 -4.90
CA LEU A 101 1.69 -6.96 -4.65
C LEU A 101 3.00 -6.57 -5.29
N LYS A 102 3.78 -7.53 -5.81
CA LYS A 102 5.00 -7.22 -6.56
C LYS A 102 4.82 -7.51 -8.04
N ASP A 103 4.39 -8.71 -8.39
CA ASP A 103 4.34 -9.16 -9.78
C ASP A 103 3.06 -8.69 -10.50
N LYS A 104 2.02 -8.33 -9.74
CA LYS A 104 0.72 -7.88 -10.24
C LYS A 104 0.36 -6.47 -9.80
N LEU A 105 1.29 -5.73 -9.18
CA LEU A 105 1.02 -4.34 -8.85
C LEU A 105 0.90 -3.56 -10.17
N PRO A 106 -0.21 -2.86 -10.42
CA PRO A 106 -0.28 -1.97 -11.56
C PRO A 106 0.85 -0.95 -11.50
N ASP A 107 1.55 -0.75 -12.62
CA ASP A 107 2.56 0.30 -12.79
C ASP A 107 2.02 1.68 -12.34
N GLU A 108 0.70 1.87 -12.49
CA GLU A 108 -0.02 3.04 -12.02
C GLU A 108 0.10 3.29 -10.52
N LEU A 109 -0.12 2.27 -9.70
CA LEU A 109 0.01 2.43 -8.24
C LEU A 109 1.44 2.77 -7.84
N LEU A 110 2.43 2.28 -8.61
CA LEU A 110 3.84 2.56 -8.34
C LEU A 110 4.15 4.05 -8.54
N TRP A 111 3.77 4.66 -9.66
CA TRP A 111 4.05 6.07 -9.90
C TRP A 111 3.10 7.01 -9.16
N ILE A 112 1.84 6.63 -8.94
CA ILE A 112 0.88 7.42 -8.14
C ILE A 112 1.38 7.56 -6.71
N SER A 113 2.04 6.54 -6.16
CA SER A 113 2.63 6.64 -4.81
C SER A 113 3.67 7.77 -4.69
N ALA A 114 4.31 8.18 -5.80
CA ALA A 114 5.23 9.30 -5.81
C ALA A 114 4.54 10.67 -5.68
N LEU A 115 3.23 10.75 -5.94
CA LEU A 115 2.42 11.95 -5.71
C LEU A 115 2.13 12.19 -4.23
N ASP A 116 2.40 11.22 -3.37
CA ASP A 116 2.44 11.45 -1.93
C ASP A 116 3.84 11.95 -1.55
N PRO A 117 3.99 13.18 -1.06
CA PRO A 117 5.30 13.73 -0.68
C PRO A 117 6.05 12.85 0.32
N ARG A 118 5.31 12.16 1.20
CA ARG A 118 5.88 11.28 2.23
C ARG A 118 6.54 10.03 1.62
N SER A 119 6.17 9.69 0.39
CA SER A 119 6.65 8.51 -0.35
C SER A 119 7.59 8.88 -1.50
N ALA A 120 7.79 10.18 -1.77
CA ALA A 120 8.62 10.69 -2.85
C ALA A 120 10.12 10.32 -2.74
N GLU A 121 10.59 9.91 -1.56
CA GLU A 121 11.96 9.41 -1.38
C GLU A 121 12.17 8.01 -1.99
N PHE A 122 11.10 7.29 -2.32
CA PHE A 122 11.15 5.90 -2.81
C PHE A 122 11.99 4.97 -1.92
N LYS A 123 12.06 5.26 -0.62
CA LYS A 123 12.99 4.65 0.35
C LYS A 123 12.89 3.11 0.43
N TYR A 124 11.73 2.58 0.07
CA TYR A 124 11.42 1.16 0.14
C TYR A 124 11.46 0.45 -1.22
N LEU A 125 11.66 1.20 -2.30
CA LEU A 125 11.82 0.65 -3.64
C LEU A 125 13.29 0.32 -3.91
N SER A 126 13.52 -0.69 -4.75
CA SER A 126 14.83 -0.88 -5.37
C SER A 126 15.16 0.26 -6.33
N ARG A 127 16.44 0.38 -6.71
CA ARG A 127 16.89 1.42 -7.65
C ARG A 127 16.15 1.35 -8.98
N ASP A 128 15.86 0.14 -9.45
CA ASP A 128 15.19 -0.10 -10.73
C ASP A 128 13.68 0.19 -10.63
N GLU A 129 13.03 -0.16 -9.52
CA GLU A 129 11.63 0.19 -9.26
C GLU A 129 11.48 1.72 -9.12
N ALA A 130 12.41 2.38 -8.44
CA ALA A 130 12.41 3.83 -8.29
C ALA A 130 12.65 4.57 -9.62
N SER A 131 13.52 4.06 -10.49
CA SER A 131 13.74 4.66 -11.82
C SER A 131 12.53 4.46 -12.72
N LEU A 132 11.92 3.27 -12.71
CA LEU A 132 10.69 2.98 -13.43
C LEU A 132 9.55 3.90 -12.99
N ALA A 133 9.35 4.06 -11.68
CA ALA A 133 8.33 4.95 -11.11
C ALA A 133 8.50 6.40 -11.60
N ARG A 134 9.75 6.92 -11.59
CA ARG A 134 10.05 8.28 -12.07
C ARG A 134 9.78 8.43 -13.56
N THR A 135 10.19 7.47 -14.38
CA THR A 135 9.94 7.51 -15.83
C THR A 135 8.45 7.49 -16.14
N LYS A 136 7.68 6.62 -15.47
CA LYS A 136 6.23 6.55 -15.65
C LYS A 136 5.52 7.81 -15.18
N LEU A 137 5.95 8.38 -14.06
CA LEU A 137 5.44 9.67 -13.57
C LEU A 137 5.68 10.79 -14.60
N LYS A 138 6.88 10.86 -15.19
CA LYS A 138 7.17 11.83 -16.26
C LYS A 138 6.23 11.67 -17.45
N MET A 139 6.04 10.43 -17.91
CA MET A 139 5.13 10.15 -19.03
C MET A 139 3.69 10.54 -18.70
N ALA A 140 3.21 10.21 -17.50
CA ALA A 140 1.86 10.55 -17.06
C ALA A 140 1.64 12.08 -16.98
N VAL A 141 2.58 12.82 -16.39
CA VAL A 141 2.49 14.29 -16.30
C VAL A 141 2.51 14.93 -17.68
N PHE A 142 3.36 14.44 -18.59
CA PHE A 142 3.41 14.91 -19.97
C PHE A 142 2.09 14.66 -20.70
N GLN A 143 1.55 13.46 -20.59
CA GLN A 143 0.27 13.10 -21.21
C GLN A 143 -0.88 13.97 -20.68
N MET A 144 -0.96 14.17 -19.36
CA MET A 144 -1.95 15.08 -18.76
C MET A 144 -1.78 16.51 -19.25
N ALA A 145 -0.54 17.01 -19.36
CA ALA A 145 -0.27 18.35 -19.86
C ALA A 145 -0.72 18.53 -21.32
N LYS A 146 -0.49 17.50 -22.16
CA LYS A 146 -0.94 17.45 -23.56
C LYS A 146 -2.46 17.51 -23.66
N GLU A 147 -3.17 16.67 -22.91
CA GLU A 147 -4.63 16.67 -22.85
C GLU A 147 -5.20 18.01 -22.36
N MET A 148 -4.55 18.63 -21.36
CA MET A 148 -4.95 19.96 -20.87
C MET A 148 -4.72 21.07 -21.90
N SER A 149 -3.66 21.00 -22.70
CA SER A 149 -3.45 21.96 -23.81
C SER A 149 -4.50 21.78 -24.91
N GLU A 150 -4.80 20.54 -25.30
CA GLU A 150 -5.83 20.23 -26.30
C GLU A 150 -7.22 20.66 -25.84
N ALA A 151 -7.56 20.44 -24.57
CA ALA A 151 -8.82 20.90 -23.99
C ALA A 151 -8.95 22.43 -23.96
N LYS A 152 -7.85 23.15 -23.69
CA LYS A 152 -7.81 24.63 -23.73
C LYS A 152 -7.99 25.16 -25.15
N GLU A 153 -7.40 24.50 -26.14
CA GLU A 153 -7.63 24.85 -27.54
C GLU A 153 -9.08 24.65 -27.96
N PHE A 154 -9.70 23.55 -27.50
CA PHE A 154 -11.09 23.25 -27.79
C PHE A 154 -12.04 24.29 -27.16
N GLN A 155 -11.78 24.69 -25.91
CA GLN A 155 -12.50 25.76 -25.22
C GLN A 155 -12.27 27.15 -25.86
N SER A 156 -11.06 27.44 -26.33
CA SER A 156 -10.74 28.69 -27.04
C SER A 156 -11.46 28.79 -28.38
N ARG A 157 -11.57 27.68 -29.13
CA ARG A 157 -12.33 27.63 -30.40
C ARG A 157 -13.85 27.67 -30.21
N HIS A 158 -14.38 27.18 -29.08
CA HIS A 158 -15.81 27.23 -28.76
C HIS A 158 -16.25 28.44 -27.90
N GLY A 159 -15.31 29.22 -27.37
CA GLY A 159 -15.55 30.42 -26.55
C GLY A 159 -16.12 31.62 -27.29
N GLN A 160 -16.38 31.50 -28.60
CA GLN A 160 -17.00 32.57 -29.40
C GLN A 160 -18.51 32.42 -29.61
N ILE A 161 -19.18 31.46 -28.97
CA ILE A 161 -20.64 31.37 -28.98
C ILE A 161 -21.19 31.33 -27.56
N SER A 162 -21.85 32.44 -27.21
CA SER A 162 -22.86 32.60 -26.16
C SER A 162 -22.43 33.23 -24.83
N ASN A 163 -22.47 34.56 -24.83
CA ASN A 163 -22.99 35.32 -23.70
C ASN A 163 -24.48 34.95 -23.48
N ARG A 164 -24.81 34.14 -22.46
CA ARG A 164 -26.00 34.38 -21.62
C ARG A 164 -26.08 33.47 -20.39
N SER A 165 -26.03 34.11 -19.23
CA SER A 165 -26.70 33.81 -17.97
C SER A 165 -26.60 32.40 -17.36
N THR A 166 -25.99 32.37 -16.19
CA THR A 166 -26.23 31.44 -15.07
C THR A 166 -27.73 31.13 -14.87
N PRO A 167 -28.05 29.90 -14.43
CA PRO A 167 -28.41 29.77 -13.02
C PRO A 167 -27.65 28.66 -12.29
N GLN A 168 -27.26 29.02 -11.08
CA GLN A 168 -26.75 28.20 -9.99
C GLN A 168 -27.71 27.04 -9.69
N SER A 169 -27.20 25.80 -9.65
CA SER A 169 -27.94 24.63 -9.14
C SER A 169 -27.00 23.67 -8.41
N SER A 170 -27.19 23.66 -7.09
CA SER A 170 -26.78 22.71 -6.05
C SER A 170 -25.85 21.54 -6.39
N ALA A 171 -24.73 21.51 -5.66
CA ALA A 171 -23.89 20.35 -5.43
C ALA A 171 -24.68 19.15 -4.87
N LYS A 172 -24.42 17.96 -5.43
CA LYS A 172 -23.95 16.73 -4.76
C LYS A 172 -24.35 15.50 -5.57
N LYS A 173 -23.37 14.60 -5.73
CA LYS A 173 -23.45 13.24 -6.30
C LYS A 173 -23.47 13.12 -7.82
N ASP A 174 -22.41 13.58 -8.47
CA ASP A 174 -21.95 12.96 -9.72
C ASP A 174 -20.41 13.02 -9.68
N ASN A 175 -19.75 11.89 -9.95
CA ASN A 175 -18.29 11.68 -10.11
C ASN A 175 -17.70 10.55 -9.23
N LEU A 176 -18.38 9.41 -9.14
CA LEU A 176 -17.71 8.13 -8.84
C LEU A 176 -17.47 7.28 -10.10
N ALA A 177 -18.12 7.61 -11.22
CA ALA A 177 -17.96 6.87 -12.47
C ALA A 177 -16.55 7.05 -13.09
N TRP A 178 -15.99 8.26 -13.05
CA TRP A 178 -14.63 8.52 -13.56
C TRP A 178 -13.56 7.77 -12.75
N LEU A 179 -13.78 7.61 -11.44
CA LEU A 179 -12.90 6.85 -10.54
C LEU A 179 -12.93 5.33 -10.80
N MET A 180 -13.89 4.80 -11.54
CA MET A 180 -13.87 3.39 -11.96
C MET A 180 -13.26 3.19 -13.35
N ASP A 181 -13.36 4.20 -14.21
CA ASP A 181 -12.84 4.15 -15.58
C ASP A 181 -11.31 4.21 -15.59
N VAL A 182 -10.72 5.02 -14.70
CA VAL A 182 -9.26 5.13 -14.53
C VAL A 182 -8.63 3.83 -14.00
N PHE A 183 -9.36 3.02 -13.24
CA PHE A 183 -8.83 1.79 -12.61
C PHE A 183 -9.08 0.51 -13.43
N SER A 184 -9.78 0.61 -14.57
CA SER A 184 -10.13 -0.56 -15.40
C SER A 184 -9.13 -0.88 -16.52
N GLY A 185 -7.95 -0.25 -16.51
CA GLY A 185 -6.75 -0.76 -17.15
C GLY A 185 -6.90 -1.14 -18.62
N GLY A 186 -6.98 -0.13 -19.49
CA GLY A 186 -6.53 -0.30 -20.87
C GLY A 186 -5.01 -0.17 -20.88
N THR A 187 -4.27 -1.29 -20.97
CA THR A 187 -2.87 -1.27 -21.41
C THR A 187 -2.83 -0.84 -22.87
N GLU A 188 -2.99 0.45 -23.14
CA GLU A 188 -2.51 1.02 -24.38
C GLU A 188 -0.99 1.12 -24.28
N GLU A 189 -0.31 0.29 -25.05
CA GLU A 189 1.10 0.48 -25.33
C GLU A 189 1.29 1.91 -25.85
N CYS A 190 1.97 2.72 -25.05
CA CYS A 190 2.36 4.07 -25.42
C CYS A 190 3.22 3.98 -26.68
N LYS A 191 2.60 4.20 -27.84
CA LYS A 191 3.31 4.31 -29.11
C LYS A 191 4.21 5.53 -28.98
N THR A 192 5.49 5.33 -29.23
CA THR A 192 6.47 6.41 -29.35
C THR A 192 6.15 7.18 -30.63
N GLU A 193 5.23 8.15 -30.53
CA GLU A 193 5.01 9.13 -31.59
C GLU A 193 6.23 10.06 -31.66
N GLU A 194 6.63 10.44 -32.87
CA GLU A 194 7.66 11.47 -33.08
C GLU A 194 7.18 12.78 -32.45
N LEU A 195 7.93 13.26 -31.44
CA LEU A 195 7.62 14.49 -30.71
C LEU A 195 7.76 15.68 -31.65
N SER A 196 6.75 16.56 -31.66
CA SER A 196 6.87 17.87 -32.30
C SER A 196 7.79 18.79 -31.47
N ALA A 197 8.30 19.87 -32.07
CA ALA A 197 9.11 20.85 -31.34
C ALA A 197 8.35 21.51 -30.16
N ASP A 198 7.02 21.59 -30.25
CA ASP A 198 6.17 22.08 -29.16
C ASP A 198 6.02 21.03 -28.05
N ASP A 199 6.00 19.74 -28.41
CA ASP A 199 6.00 18.62 -27.45
C ASP A 199 7.33 18.52 -26.69
N GLU A 200 8.47 18.71 -27.36
CA GLU A 200 9.79 18.72 -26.71
C GLU A 200 9.87 19.82 -25.65
N LYS A 201 9.36 21.01 -25.97
CA LYS A 201 9.32 22.15 -25.03
C LYS A 201 8.36 21.91 -23.87
N LEU A 202 7.21 21.27 -24.14
CA LEU A 202 6.25 20.90 -23.09
C LEU A 202 6.85 19.83 -22.17
N GLN A 203 7.58 18.87 -22.73
CA GLN A 203 8.28 17.83 -21.99
C GLN A 203 9.35 18.44 -21.08
N GLU A 204 10.23 19.31 -21.58
CA GLU A 204 11.25 19.98 -20.78
C GLU A 204 10.64 20.78 -19.62
N LYS A 205 9.50 21.45 -19.86
CA LYS A 205 8.76 22.15 -18.81
C LYS A 205 8.20 21.18 -17.76
N CYS A 206 7.59 20.07 -18.18
CA CYS A 206 7.07 19.06 -17.24
C CYS A 206 8.20 18.44 -16.40
N GLU A 207 9.36 18.19 -16.99
CA GLU A 207 10.51 17.63 -16.28
C GLU A 207 11.09 18.59 -15.24
N SER A 208 11.16 19.89 -15.54
CA SER A 208 11.65 20.89 -14.58
C SER A 208 10.70 21.07 -13.39
N GLU A 209 9.40 21.17 -13.63
CA GLU A 209 8.38 21.22 -12.58
C GLU A 209 8.36 19.94 -11.73
N LEU A 210 8.49 18.77 -12.36
CA LEU A 210 8.55 17.50 -11.61
C LEU A 210 9.80 17.41 -10.74
N THR A 211 10.93 17.93 -11.21
CA THR A 211 12.18 17.96 -10.43
C THR A 211 12.03 18.87 -9.22
N LEU A 212 11.36 20.03 -9.38
CA LEU A 212 11.04 20.94 -8.29
C LEU A 212 10.12 20.25 -7.26
N TYR A 213 9.02 19.66 -7.73
CA TYR A 213 8.09 18.90 -6.89
C TYR A 213 8.80 17.82 -6.06
N LEU A 214 9.64 16.99 -6.70
CA LEU A 214 10.33 15.91 -6.00
C LEU A 214 11.38 16.44 -5.00
N SER A 215 11.99 17.59 -5.29
CA SER A 215 12.91 18.27 -4.37
C SER A 215 12.17 18.79 -3.14
N ASP A 216 11.03 19.44 -3.33
CA ASP A 216 10.22 20.01 -2.24
C ASP A 216 9.62 18.89 -1.38
N ALA A 217 9.09 17.85 -2.03
CA ALA A 217 8.57 16.67 -1.37
C ALA A 217 9.61 15.93 -0.50
N HIS A 218 10.88 15.97 -0.89
CA HIS A 218 11.98 15.36 -0.11
C HIS A 218 12.17 16.01 1.26
N GLY A 219 11.72 17.26 1.43
CA GLY A 219 11.78 17.99 2.70
C GLY A 219 10.59 17.74 3.62
N THR A 220 9.53 17.07 3.16
CA THR A 220 8.25 16.99 3.87
C THR A 220 8.28 15.92 4.97
N PRO A 221 8.07 16.27 6.25
CA PRO A 221 7.97 15.28 7.32
C PRO A 221 6.81 14.31 7.10
N VAL A 222 6.99 13.04 7.47
CA VAL A 222 5.96 11.98 7.37
C VAL A 222 4.67 12.31 8.14
N THR A 223 4.76 13.19 9.14
CA THR A 223 3.62 13.66 9.96
C THR A 223 2.78 14.75 9.29
N THR A 224 3.21 15.28 8.15
CA THR A 224 2.51 16.36 7.44
C THR A 224 1.28 15.80 6.74
N SER A 225 0.17 16.54 6.79
CA SER A 225 -1.03 16.18 6.05
C SER A 225 -0.73 16.18 4.54
N PRO A 226 -0.98 15.09 3.81
CA PRO A 226 -0.65 14.98 2.38
C PRO A 226 -1.48 15.90 1.47
N LEU A 227 -2.43 16.65 2.03
CA LEU A 227 -3.26 17.64 1.31
C LEU A 227 -2.96 19.09 1.71
N GLU A 228 -2.09 19.33 2.70
CA GLU A 228 -1.79 20.67 3.25
C GLU A 228 -0.30 21.02 3.21
N TRP A 229 0.46 20.37 2.33
CA TRP A 229 1.91 20.53 2.21
C TRP A 229 2.31 21.60 1.19
#